data_AF-A0A0N1NHK8-F1
#
_entry.id   AF-A0A0N1NHK8-F1
#
_cell.length_a   1.000
_cell.length_b   1.000
_cell.length_c   1.000
_cell.angle_alpha   90.00
_cell.angle_beta   90.00
_cell.angle_gamma   90.00
#
_symmetry.space_group_name_H-M   'P 1'
#
loop_
_entity.id
_entity.type
_entity.pdbx_description
1 polymer ?
#
loop_
_entity_poly.entity_id
_entity_poly.type
_entity_poly.pdbx_seq_one_letter_code
_entity_poly.pdbx_strand_id
1 'polypeptide(L)' 'MACRSCSRVTKVLARYPAGDPRGSLNAAEAAHEECERTGRHAHVHYVPGRDEFAVVIGDTVGSGR' A
#
# COMPACT_ATOMS: atom_id res chain seq x y z
N MET A 1 -11.47 2.60 4.15
CA MET A 1 -11.94 3.28 2.93
C MET A 1 -11.26 2.60 1.74
N ALA A 2 -12.00 2.24 0.69
CA ALA A 2 -11.37 1.61 -0.48
C ALA A 2 -10.46 2.63 -1.19
N CYS A 3 -9.22 2.25 -1.51
CA CYS A 3 -8.32 3.09 -2.28
C CYS A 3 -8.96 3.39 -3.64
N ARG A 4 -9.12 4.68 -3.96
CA ARG A 4 -9.72 5.11 -5.23
C ARG A 4 -8.85 4.79 -6.45
N SER A 5 -7.57 4.53 -6.22
CA SER A 5 -6.61 4.19 -7.27
C SER A 5 -6.52 2.69 -7.51
N CYS A 6 -6.95 1.84 -6.57
CA CYS A 6 -6.88 0.39 -6.72
C CYS A 6 -8.27 -0.19 -7.02
N SER A 7 -8.42 -0.90 -8.15
CA SER A 7 -9.65 -1.64 -8.47
C SER A 7 -9.73 -2.96 -7.70
N ARG A 8 -8.57 -3.57 -7.41
CA ARG A 8 -8.46 -4.80 -6.62
C ARG A 8 -7.11 -4.86 -5.92
N VAL A 9 -7.10 -5.22 -4.64
CA VAL A 9 -5.86 -5.62 -3.93
C VAL A 9 -5.55 -7.08 -4.29
N THR A 10 -4.36 -7.33 -4.81
CA THR A 10 -3.90 -8.67 -5.17
C THR A 10 -3.01 -9.27 -4.08
N LYS A 11 -2.27 -8.43 -3.35
CA LYS A 11 -1.37 -8.89 -2.28
C LYS A 11 -1.14 -7.81 -1.22
N VAL A 12 -0.97 -8.22 0.04
CA VAL A 12 -0.45 -7.39 1.13
C VAL A 12 1.02 -7.77 1.37
N LEU A 13 1.91 -6.79 1.39
CA LEU A 13 3.36 -6.99 1.52
C LEU A 13 3.85 -6.82 2.95
N ALA A 14 3.42 -5.74 3.60
CA ALA A 14 3.86 -5.36 4.93
C ALA A 14 2.76 -4.58 5.65
N ARG A 15 2.87 -4.51 6.98
CA ARG A 15 1.97 -3.78 7.87
C ARG A 15 2.78 -3.02 8.90
N TYR A 16 2.37 -1.78 9.15
CA TYR A 16 3.01 -0.87 10.10
C TYR A 16 1.95 -0.32 11.05
N PRO A 17 2.15 -0.36 12.37
CA PRO A 17 1.20 0.21 13.33
C PRO A 17 1.00 1.71 13.07
N ALA A 18 -0.24 2.20 13.09
CA ALA A 18 -0.50 3.63 12.94
C ALA A 18 -0.14 4.44 14.19
N GLY A 19 -0.08 3.78 15.36
CA GLY A 19 0.45 4.36 16.59
C GLY A 19 1.97 4.54 16.60
N ASP A 20 2.71 4.01 15.62
CA ASP A 20 4.13 4.34 15.43
C ASP A 20 4.24 5.72 14.73
N PRO A 21 4.92 6.71 15.33
CA PRO A 21 5.13 8.02 14.71
C PRO A 21 5.74 7.96 13.30
N ARG A 22 6.47 6.88 12.98
CA ARG A 22 7.07 6.65 11.66
C ARG A 22 6.32 5.62 10.82
N GLY A 23 5.22 5.05 11.31
CA GLY A 23 4.50 3.97 10.62
C GLY A 23 4.06 4.34 9.21
N SER A 24 3.60 5.57 8.99
CA SER A 24 3.23 6.07 7.66
C SER A 24 4.43 6.25 6.72
N LEU A 25 5.56 6.72 7.26
CA LEU A 25 6.80 6.92 6.50
C LEU A 25 7.41 5.57 6.10
N ASN A 26 7.52 4.64 7.05
CA ASN A 26 8.05 3.29 6.80
C ASN A 26 7.18 2.54 5.76
N ALA A 27 5.86 2.71 5.81
CA ALA A 27 4.96 2.14 4.81
C ALA A 27 5.17 2.77 3.42
N ALA A 28 5.38 4.08 3.34
CA ALA A 28 5.64 4.78 2.09
C ALA A 28 6.99 4.37 1.47
N GLU A 29 8.03 4.25 2.30
CA GLU A 29 9.35 3.77 1.89
C GLU A 29 9.28 2.34 1.34
N ALA A 30 8.66 1.42 2.07
CA ALA A 30 8.48 0.04 1.61
C ALA A 30 7.64 -0.07 0.33
N ALA A 31 6.65 0.80 0.14
CA ALA A 31 5.91 0.86 -1.11
C ALA A 31 6.80 1.33 -2.27
N HIS A 32 7.64 2.35 -2.04
CA HIS A 32 8.58 2.85 -3.04
C HIS A 32 9.63 1.80 -3.41
N GLU A 33 10.25 1.16 -2.42
CA GLU A 33 11.22 0.08 -2.64
C GLU A 33 10.63 -1.07 -3.47
N GLU A 34 9.39 -1.47 -3.20
CA GLU A 34 8.74 -2.52 -3.99
C GLU A 34 8.50 -2.06 -5.44
N CYS A 35 8.13 -0.79 -5.65
CA CYS A 35 7.98 -0.22 -6.98
C CYS A 35 9.30 -0.30 -7.76
N GLU A 36 10.41 0.13 -7.15
CA GLU A 36 11.75 0.08 -7.77
C GLU A 36 12.20 -1.36 -8.03
N ARG A 37 11.95 -2.27 -7.08
CA ARG A 37 12.40 -3.67 -7.16
C ARG A 37 11.65 -4.48 -8.22
N THR A 38 10.37 -4.19 -8.45
CA THR A 38 9.49 -5.05 -9.27
C THR A 38 8.89 -4.37 -10.49
N GLY A 39 8.96 -3.04 -10.57
CA GLY A 39 8.23 -2.24 -11.55
C GLY A 39 6.71 -2.27 -11.36
N ARG A 40 6.20 -2.84 -10.25
CA ARG A 40 4.77 -2.90 -9.95
C ARG A 40 4.37 -1.77 -9.02
N HIS A 41 3.21 -1.18 -9.25
CA HIS A 41 2.67 -0.17 -8.36
C HIS A 41 2.25 -0.77 -7.01
N ALA A 42 2.95 -0.38 -5.94
CA ALA A 42 2.57 -0.62 -4.57
C ALA A 42 1.93 0.65 -3.97
N HIS A 43 0.94 0.45 -3.11
CA HIS A 43 0.16 1.51 -2.47
C HIS A 43 0.15 1.33 -0.95
N VAL A 44 0.05 2.43 -0.22
CA VAL A 44 -0.17 2.40 1.23
C VAL A 44 -1.65 2.61 1.53
N HIS A 45 -2.25 1.67 2.26
CA HIS A 45 -3.63 1.71 2.69
C HIS A 45 -3.70 1.78 4.21
N TYR A 46 -4.38 2.78 4.76
CA TYR A 46 -4.76 2.73 6.17
C TYR A 46 -5.96 1.78 6.38
N VAL A 47 -5.85 0.88 7.36
CA VAL A 47 -6.84 -0.15 7.71
C VAL A 47 -7.45 0.20 9.07
N PRO A 48 -8.61 0.89 9.12
CA PRO A 48 -9.14 1.43 10.36
C PRO A 48 -9.45 0.38 11.43
N GLY A 49 -9.92 -0.81 11.03
CA GLY A 49 -10.28 -1.88 11.98
C GLY A 49 -9.07 -2.54 12.67
N ARG A 50 -7.85 -2.21 12.25
CA ARG A 50 -6.60 -2.74 12.80
C ARG A 50 -5.61 -1.64 13.20
N ASP A 51 -5.98 -0.38 12.96
CA ASP A 51 -5.14 0.79 13.15
C ASP A 51 -3.71 0.62 12.59
N GLU A 52 -3.63 0.19 11.33
CA GLU A 52 -2.36 -0.11 10.65
C GLU A 52 -2.31 0.52 9.24
N PHE A 53 -1.10 0.84 8.79
CA PHE A 53 -0.78 1.11 7.39
C PHE A 53 -0.34 -0.20 6.72
N ALA A 54 -1.11 -0.68 5.75
CA ALA A 54 -0.78 -1.84 4.95
C ALA A 54 -0.19 -1.43 3.60
N VAL A 55 0.96 -1.98 3.24
CA VAL A 55 1.52 -1.87 1.90
C VAL A 55 0.92 -2.97 1.04
N VAL A 56 0.31 -2.59 -0.07
CA VAL A 56 -0.44 -3.50 -0.93
C VAL A 56 -0.02 -3.36 -2.38
N ILE A 57 -0.06 -4.46 -3.11
CA ILE A 57 -0.03 -4.45 -4.57
C ILE A 57 -1.46 -4.62 -5.05
N GLY A 58 -1.90 -3.75 -5.95
CA GLY A 58 -3.22 -3.80 -6.54
C GLY A 58 -3.19 -3.43 -8.00
N ASP A 59 -4.25 -3.81 -8.70
CA ASP A 59 -4.49 -3.33 -10.05
C ASP A 59 -4.94 -1.87 -9.96
N THR A 60 -4.33 -0.98 -10.75
CA THR A 60 -4.73 0.42 -10.78
C THR A 60 -5.95 0.63 -11.67
N VAL A 61 -6.84 1.52 -11.26
CA VAL A 61 -7.97 1.95 -12.09
C VAL A 61 -7.40 2.65 -13.32
N GLY A 62 -7.51 2.00 -14.49
CA GLY A 62 -7.01 2.53 -15.77
C GLY A 62 -5.78 1.82 -16.35
N SER A 63 -5.23 0.78 -15.70
CA SER A 63 -4.07 0.02 -16.24
C SER A 63 -4.39 -0.86 -17.47
N GLY A 64 -5.51 -0.62 -18.14
CA GLY A 64 -5.86 -1.24 -19.41
C GLY A 64 -5.56 -0.30 -20.58
N ARG A 65 -4.30 -0.24 -21.00
CA ARG A 65 -3.86 -0.05 -22.39
C ARG A 65 -2.35 -0.09 -22.52
#